data_AF-A0A7V8TY20-F1
#
_entry.id   AF-A0A7V8TY20-F1
#
_cell.length_a   1.000
_cell.length_b   1.000
_cell.length_c   1.000
_cell.angle_alpha   90.00
_cell.angle_beta   90.00
_cell.angle_gamma   90.00
#
_symmetry.space_group_name_H-M   'P 1'
#
loop_
_entity.id
_entity.type
_entity.pdbx_description
1 polymer ?
#
loop_
_entity_poly.entity_id
_entity_poly.type
_entity_poly.pdbx_seq_one_letter_code
_entity_poly.pdbx_strand_id
1 'polypeptide(L)'
;MSIWGSLVGGMVGFSLGGPFGMLLGSLIGGKISRARSNTSGFTSFAQPQQIFALSLIVLSAKLSKADGHVSKEELIAVKDKLKIPENEIEQVGKIFNKAKEESAGYEPYAQQISQIYKNNPNVLEEVINILFYIAESDGNVSQAEIDMIQDISKIFG
;
A
#
# COMPACT_ATOMS: atom_id res chain seq x y z
N MET A 1 -14.88 -9.78 -24.28
CA MET A 1 -15.76 -8.72 -23.72
C MET A 1 -16.46 -9.28 -22.48
N SER A 2 -15.94 -9.04 -21.28
CA SER A 2 -16.78 -8.93 -20.08
C SER A 2 -15.99 -8.20 -19.00
N ILE A 3 -16.22 -6.90 -18.93
CA ILE A 3 -15.55 -5.93 -18.06
C ILE A 3 -16.15 -5.99 -16.62
N TRP A 4 -17.06 -6.93 -16.37
CA TRP A 4 -17.86 -7.00 -15.15
C TRP A 4 -17.28 -7.89 -14.03
N GLY A 5 -16.17 -8.61 -14.27
CA GLY A 5 -15.58 -9.53 -13.28
C GLY A 5 -14.74 -8.85 -12.20
N SER A 6 -14.16 -7.67 -12.47
CA SER A 6 -13.30 -6.92 -11.54
C SER A 6 -14.07 -5.94 -10.66
N LEU A 7 -15.25 -5.48 -11.10
CA LEU A 7 -16.05 -4.47 -10.38
C LEU A 7 -16.70 -5.05 -9.12
N VAL A 8 -17.18 -6.31 -9.20
CA VAL A 8 -17.93 -6.95 -8.10
C VAL A 8 -17.01 -7.42 -6.97
N GLY A 9 -15.80 -7.88 -7.28
CA GLY A 9 -14.80 -8.27 -6.27
C GLY A 9 -14.29 -7.09 -5.43
N GLY A 10 -14.10 -5.93 -6.06
CA GLY A 10 -13.73 -4.70 -5.37
C GLY A 10 -14.80 -4.16 -4.41
N MET A 11 -16.09 -4.24 -4.78
CA MET A 11 -17.21 -3.74 -3.96
C MET A 11 -17.48 -4.60 -2.71
N VAL A 12 -17.37 -5.93 -2.82
CA VAL A 12 -17.50 -6.84 -1.67
C VAL A 12 -16.32 -6.66 -0.71
N GLY A 13 -15.11 -6.49 -1.25
CA GLY A 13 -13.92 -6.14 -0.47
C GLY A 13 -14.05 -4.80 0.27
N PHE A 14 -14.54 -3.76 -0.41
CA PHE A 14 -14.79 -2.44 0.20
C PHE A 14 -15.74 -2.52 1.40
N SER A 15 -16.81 -3.31 1.28
CA SER A 15 -17.83 -3.46 2.33
C SER A 15 -17.33 -4.19 3.58
N LEU A 16 -16.27 -5.00 3.45
CA LEU A 16 -15.70 -5.80 4.55
C LEU A 16 -14.48 -5.15 5.22
N GLY A 17 -13.74 -4.28 4.53
CA GLY A 17 -12.48 -3.74 5.03
C GLY A 17 -12.04 -2.40 4.44
N GLY A 18 -12.97 -1.63 3.86
CA GLY A 18 -12.68 -0.31 3.30
C GLY A 18 -11.73 -0.34 2.09
N PRO A 19 -10.89 0.70 1.89
CA PRO A 19 -9.97 0.79 0.76
C PRO A 19 -9.01 -0.41 0.64
N PHE A 20 -8.52 -0.95 1.77
CA PHE A 20 -7.69 -2.15 1.80
C PHE A 20 -8.45 -3.38 1.30
N GLY A 21 -9.68 -3.56 1.77
CA GLY A 21 -10.53 -4.65 1.30
C GLY A 21 -10.81 -4.54 -0.22
N MET A 22 -10.98 -3.33 -0.74
CA MET A 22 -11.11 -3.09 -2.18
C MET A 22 -9.82 -3.42 -2.95
N LEU A 23 -8.67 -2.91 -2.50
CA LEU A 23 -7.36 -3.16 -3.09
C LEU A 23 -7.10 -4.66 -3.17
N LEU A 24 -7.30 -5.37 -2.05
CA LEU A 24 -7.11 -6.81 -1.95
C LEU A 24 -8.15 -7.62 -2.74
N GLY A 25 -9.43 -7.25 -2.66
CA GLY A 25 -10.51 -7.88 -3.42
C GLY A 25 -10.33 -7.74 -4.94
N SER A 26 -9.67 -6.67 -5.39
CA SER A 26 -9.38 -6.44 -6.80
C SER A 26 -8.23 -7.29 -7.34
N LEU A 27 -7.32 -7.78 -6.48
CA LEU A 27 -6.25 -8.70 -6.86
C LEU A 27 -6.79 -10.12 -7.12
N ILE A 28 -7.94 -10.46 -6.52
CA ILE A 28 -8.60 -11.77 -6.65
C ILE A 28 -9.61 -11.69 -7.82
N GLY A 29 -9.11 -11.73 -9.05
CA GLY A 29 -9.92 -11.68 -10.25
C GLY A 29 -10.80 -12.93 -10.46
N GLY A 30 -12.12 -12.78 -10.35
CA GLY A 30 -13.08 -13.36 -11.30
C GLY A 30 -13.24 -14.88 -11.40
N LYS A 31 -13.35 -15.63 -10.29
CA LYS A 31 -14.06 -16.94 -10.23
C LYS A 31 -14.66 -17.17 -8.83
N ILE A 32 -15.76 -16.47 -8.53
CA ILE A 32 -16.61 -16.80 -7.37
C ILE A 32 -17.60 -17.90 -7.79
N SER A 33 -17.10 -19.13 -7.85
CA SER A 33 -17.94 -20.27 -7.47
C SER A 33 -18.02 -20.27 -5.95
N ARG A 34 -19.15 -20.69 -5.38
CA ARG A 34 -19.44 -20.80 -3.93
C ARG A 34 -18.53 -21.80 -3.18
N ALA A 35 -17.30 -21.97 -3.62
CA ALA A 35 -16.30 -22.77 -2.96
C ALA A 35 -15.55 -21.87 -1.97
N ARG A 36 -15.56 -22.34 -0.73
CA ARG A 36 -14.74 -21.96 0.40
C ARG A 36 -13.24 -22.17 0.07
N SER A 37 -12.71 -21.46 -0.94
CA SER A 37 -11.35 -21.62 -1.43
C SER A 37 -10.43 -20.61 -0.74
N ASN A 38 -9.69 -21.09 0.25
CA ASN A 38 -8.41 -20.54 0.73
C ASN A 38 -8.28 -19.01 0.90
N THR A 39 -9.35 -18.32 1.30
CA THR A 39 -9.26 -16.94 1.82
C THR A 39 -8.46 -16.88 3.15
N SER A 40 -8.20 -18.04 3.75
CA SER A 40 -7.49 -18.26 5.02
C SER A 40 -6.08 -17.66 5.11
N GLY A 41 -5.44 -17.30 3.98
CA GLY A 41 -4.12 -16.66 3.98
C GLY A 41 -4.15 -15.13 4.09
N PHE A 42 -5.23 -14.48 3.63
CA PHE A 42 -5.35 -13.02 3.56
C PHE A 42 -6.50 -12.47 4.44
N THR A 43 -7.40 -13.30 4.99
CA THR A 43 -8.35 -12.85 6.04
C THR A 43 -7.73 -12.82 7.44
N SER A 44 -6.47 -13.21 7.58
CA SER A 44 -5.73 -13.19 8.85
C SER A 44 -5.02 -11.86 9.11
N PHE A 45 -5.36 -10.76 8.42
CA PHE A 45 -4.98 -9.40 8.81
C PHE A 45 -5.71 -8.96 10.09
N ALA A 46 -5.54 -9.72 11.17
CA ALA A 46 -5.93 -9.36 12.52
C ALA A 46 -4.76 -8.76 13.30
N GLN A 47 -3.52 -8.87 12.77
CA GLN A 47 -2.31 -8.36 13.41
C GLN A 47 -2.00 -6.93 12.91
N PRO A 48 -1.96 -5.92 13.79
CA PRO A 48 -1.63 -4.53 13.44
C PRO A 48 -0.34 -4.37 12.62
N GLN A 49 0.64 -5.26 12.82
CA GLN A 49 1.92 -5.26 12.10
C GLN A 49 1.77 -5.56 10.61
N GLN A 50 0.85 -6.46 10.23
CA GLN A 50 0.64 -6.79 8.82
C GLN A 50 -0.11 -5.66 8.11
N ILE A 51 -1.10 -5.07 8.78
CA ILE A 51 -1.81 -3.89 8.29
C ILE A 51 -0.84 -2.73 8.11
N PHE A 52 0.06 -2.52 9.08
CA PHE A 52 1.12 -1.52 8.99
C PHE A 52 2.03 -1.77 7.78
N ALA A 53 2.57 -2.98 7.62
CA ALA A 53 3.43 -3.32 6.50
C ALA A 53 2.73 -3.09 5.15
N LEU A 54 1.47 -3.54 5.04
CA LEU A 54 0.65 -3.32 3.85
C LEU A 54 0.42 -1.83 3.58
N SER A 55 0.08 -1.06 4.61
CA SER A 55 -0.13 0.40 4.50
C SER A 55 1.14 1.09 4.03
N LEU A 56 2.29 0.70 4.57
CA LEU A 56 3.58 1.27 4.20
C LEU A 56 3.94 0.95 2.75
N ILE A 57 3.74 -0.29 2.29
CA ILE A 57 3.91 -0.68 0.88
C ILE A 57 3.01 0.18 -0.03
N VAL A 58 1.75 0.41 0.36
CA VAL A 58 0.83 1.25 -0.42
C VAL A 58 1.29 2.69 -0.45
N LEU A 59 1.71 3.26 0.69
CA LEU A 59 2.24 4.63 0.74
C LEU A 59 3.48 4.79 -0.15
N SER A 60 4.42 3.85 -0.11
CA SER A 60 5.59 3.84 -1.00
C SER A 60 5.18 3.77 -2.48
N ALA A 61 4.21 2.92 -2.82
CA ALA A 61 3.71 2.79 -4.20
C ALA A 61 3.04 4.06 -4.72
N LYS A 62 2.31 4.77 -3.86
CA LYS A 62 1.66 6.04 -4.18
C LYS A 62 2.70 7.15 -4.31
N LEU A 63 3.72 7.17 -3.44
CA LEU A 63 4.82 8.13 -3.45
C LEU A 63 5.60 8.05 -4.76
N SER A 64 6.06 6.85 -5.13
CA SER A 64 6.80 6.66 -6.40
C SER A 64 5.96 6.95 -7.65
N LYS A 65 4.64 7.08 -7.53
CA LYS A 65 3.78 7.50 -8.65
C LYS A 65 3.55 9.02 -8.68
N ALA A 66 3.86 9.75 -7.60
CA ALA A 66 3.46 11.13 -7.43
C ALA A 66 3.92 12.05 -8.57
N ASP A 67 5.10 11.80 -9.13
CA ASP A 67 5.67 12.54 -10.26
C ASP A 67 5.39 11.90 -11.65
N GLY A 68 4.80 10.70 -11.66
CA GLY A 68 4.39 9.96 -12.85
C GLY A 68 5.37 8.90 -13.37
N HIS A 69 6.56 8.74 -12.78
CA HIS A 69 7.54 7.73 -13.19
C HIS A 69 8.11 6.97 -12.00
N VAL A 70 8.04 5.63 -12.04
CA VAL A 70 8.71 4.80 -11.02
C VAL A 70 10.04 4.31 -11.57
N SER A 71 11.13 4.71 -10.94
CA SER A 71 12.48 4.28 -11.29
C SER A 71 12.77 2.85 -10.80
N LYS A 72 13.85 2.23 -11.31
CA LYS A 72 14.26 0.90 -10.81
C LYS A 72 14.88 1.00 -9.43
N GLU A 73 15.54 2.11 -9.17
CA GLU A 73 16.24 2.48 -7.95
C GLU A 73 15.24 2.57 -6.79
N GLU A 74 14.08 3.18 -7.01
CA GLU A 74 12.99 3.22 -6.02
C GLU A 74 12.44 1.83 -5.69
N LEU A 75 12.24 0.97 -6.70
CA LEU A 75 11.75 -0.39 -6.46
C LEU A 75 12.75 -1.21 -5.63
N ILE A 76 14.05 -1.01 -5.87
CA ILE A 76 15.13 -1.62 -5.08
C ILE A 76 15.12 -1.04 -3.65
N ALA A 77 15.00 0.29 -3.51
CA ALA A 77 14.95 0.96 -2.21
C ALA A 77 13.76 0.50 -1.37
N VAL A 78 12.57 0.33 -1.98
CA VAL A 78 11.39 -0.24 -1.32
C VAL A 78 11.66 -1.66 -0.85
N LYS A 79 12.20 -2.52 -1.73
CA LYS A 79 12.54 -3.91 -1.39
C LYS A 79 13.47 -3.98 -0.18
N ASP A 80 14.55 -3.20 -0.22
CA ASP A 80 15.63 -3.27 0.74
C ASP A 80 15.25 -2.62 2.07
N LYS A 81 14.63 -1.44 2.04
CA LYS A 81 14.23 -0.70 3.25
C LYS A 81 13.10 -1.40 4.00
N LEU A 82 12.15 -2.02 3.28
CA LEU A 82 11.05 -2.79 3.88
C LEU A 82 11.44 -4.23 4.23
N LYS A 83 12.68 -4.65 3.90
CA LYS A 83 13.19 -6.01 4.15
C LYS A 83 12.24 -7.10 3.66
N ILE A 84 11.73 -6.92 2.44
CA ILE A 84 10.75 -7.85 1.86
C ILE A 84 11.43 -9.21 1.61
N PRO A 85 10.95 -10.31 2.22
CA PRO A 85 11.56 -11.62 2.06
C PRO A 85 11.34 -12.15 0.63
N GLU A 86 12.28 -12.95 0.13
CA GLU A 86 12.28 -13.37 -1.28
C GLU A 86 11.00 -14.10 -1.70
N ASN A 87 10.41 -14.87 -0.79
CA ASN A 87 9.15 -15.59 -1.03
C ASN A 87 7.91 -14.69 -1.09
N GLU A 88 8.00 -13.42 -0.68
CA GLU A 88 6.89 -12.46 -0.70
C GLU A 88 7.02 -11.41 -1.82
N ILE A 89 8.17 -11.34 -2.49
CA ILE A 89 8.44 -10.34 -3.55
C ILE A 89 7.34 -10.31 -4.61
N GLU A 90 6.86 -11.47 -5.07
CA GLU A 90 5.82 -11.53 -6.11
C GLU A 90 4.48 -10.95 -5.60
N GLN A 91 4.10 -11.25 -4.36
CA GLN A 91 2.84 -10.79 -3.78
C GLN A 91 2.90 -9.28 -3.50
N VAL A 92 4.00 -8.81 -2.92
CA VAL A 92 4.22 -7.39 -2.67
C VAL A 92 4.26 -6.61 -3.97
N GLY A 93 4.92 -7.13 -5.02
CA GLY A 93 4.92 -6.51 -6.34
C GLY A 93 3.52 -6.36 -6.95
N LYS A 94 2.63 -7.34 -6.75
CA LYS A 94 1.21 -7.23 -7.19
C LYS A 94 0.47 -6.14 -6.43
N ILE A 95 0.65 -6.06 -5.11
CA ILE A 95 0.04 -5.02 -4.26
C ILE A 95 0.56 -3.63 -4.67
N PHE A 96 1.87 -3.49 -4.84
CA PHE A 96 2.52 -2.23 -5.22
C PHE A 96 2.01 -1.74 -6.57
N ASN A 97 1.99 -2.60 -7.59
CA ASN A 97 1.46 -2.24 -8.91
C ASN A 97 -0.03 -1.88 -8.86
N LYS A 98 -0.81 -2.60 -8.05
CA LYS A 98 -2.24 -2.28 -7.89
C LYS A 98 -2.47 -0.96 -7.18
N ALA A 99 -1.69 -0.67 -6.13
CA ALA A 99 -1.76 0.60 -5.41
C ALA A 99 -1.43 1.78 -6.32
N LYS A 100 -0.46 1.63 -7.24
CA LYS A 100 -0.19 2.64 -8.28
C LYS A 100 -1.42 2.91 -9.15
N GLU A 101 -2.15 1.88 -9.56
CA GLU A 101 -3.31 2.02 -10.46
C GLU A 101 -4.59 2.48 -9.75
N GLU A 102 -4.69 2.24 -8.45
CA GLU A 102 -5.88 2.55 -7.67
C GLU A 102 -6.16 4.06 -7.60
N SER A 103 -7.43 4.45 -7.72
CA SER A 103 -7.88 5.85 -7.68
C SER A 103 -8.00 6.43 -6.27
N ALA A 104 -8.07 5.60 -5.23
CA ALA A 104 -8.01 6.08 -3.86
C ALA A 104 -6.68 6.78 -3.61
N GLY A 105 -6.70 7.89 -2.86
CA GLY A 105 -5.49 8.59 -2.45
C GLY A 105 -4.69 7.83 -1.39
N TYR A 106 -3.64 8.46 -0.86
CA TYR A 106 -2.78 7.89 0.16
C TYR A 106 -3.31 8.11 1.60
N GLU A 107 -4.27 9.01 1.78
CA GLU A 107 -4.77 9.48 3.06
C GLU A 107 -5.40 8.37 3.92
N PRO A 108 -6.22 7.45 3.38
CA PRO A 108 -6.80 6.38 4.20
C PRO A 108 -5.73 5.45 4.78
N TYR A 109 -4.65 5.23 4.03
CA TYR A 109 -3.52 4.40 4.42
C TYR A 109 -2.68 5.08 5.51
N ALA A 110 -2.41 6.39 5.36
CA ALA A 110 -1.74 7.19 6.37
C ALA A 110 -2.55 7.28 7.67
N GLN A 111 -3.87 7.49 7.58
CA GLN A 111 -4.76 7.51 8.74
C GLN A 111 -4.73 6.19 9.50
N GLN A 112 -4.66 5.06 8.80
CA GLN A 112 -4.59 3.75 9.44
C GLN A 112 -3.28 3.54 10.20
N ILE A 113 -2.14 3.95 9.63
CA ILE A 113 -0.85 3.93 10.34
C ILE A 113 -0.89 4.83 11.58
N SER A 114 -1.40 6.06 11.43
CA SER A 114 -1.58 7.03 12.51
C SER A 114 -2.42 6.46 13.65
N GLN A 115 -3.53 5.79 13.35
CA GLN A 115 -4.38 5.16 14.36
C GLN A 115 -3.68 4.01 15.09
N ILE A 116 -2.95 3.15 14.38
CA ILE A 116 -2.23 2.01 14.99
C ILE A 116 -1.12 2.50 15.93
N TYR A 117 -0.40 3.55 15.53
CA TYR A 117 0.78 4.05 16.25
C TYR A 117 0.58 5.42 16.91
N LYS A 118 -0.67 5.82 17.19
CA LYS A 118 -1.03 7.11 17.80
C LYS A 118 -0.21 7.45 19.05
N ASN A 119 0.12 6.45 19.85
CA ASN A 119 0.87 6.62 21.11
C ASN A 119 2.38 6.32 20.96
N ASN A 120 2.87 6.15 19.73
CA ASN A 120 4.25 5.79 19.40
C ASN A 120 4.79 6.71 18.27
N PRO A 121 5.00 8.01 18.54
CA PRO A 121 5.40 8.99 17.51
C PRO A 121 6.70 8.61 16.80
N ASN A 122 7.65 7.98 17.50
CA ASN A 122 8.90 7.49 16.91
C ASN A 122 8.68 6.54 15.71
N VAL A 123 7.60 5.75 15.73
CA VAL A 123 7.27 4.85 14.62
C VAL A 123 6.72 5.65 13.43
N LEU A 124 5.92 6.68 13.70
CA LEU A 124 5.39 7.57 12.67
C LEU A 124 6.51 8.39 12.01
N GLU A 125 7.47 8.88 12.81
CA GLU A 125 8.68 9.52 12.31
C GLU A 125 9.51 8.58 11.43
N GLU A 126 9.68 7.31 11.83
CA GLU A 126 10.41 6.34 11.00
C GLU A 126 9.68 6.06 9.68
N VAL A 127 8.35 6.08 9.64
CA VAL A 127 7.61 5.99 8.38
C VAL A 127 7.95 7.17 7.47
N ILE A 128 8.00 8.40 7.98
CA ILE A 128 8.41 9.57 7.20
C ILE A 128 9.85 9.42 6.69
N ASN A 129 10.78 8.95 7.54
CA ASN A 129 12.17 8.69 7.14
C ASN A 129 12.26 7.65 6.03
N ILE A 130 11.44 6.58 6.09
CA ILE A 130 11.36 5.55 5.05
C ILE A 130 10.88 6.14 3.73
N LEU A 131 9.85 6.99 3.76
CA LEU A 131 9.32 7.63 2.55
C LEU A 131 10.36 8.55 1.91
N PHE A 132 11.07 9.37 2.69
CA PHE A 132 12.16 10.19 2.17
C PHE A 132 13.31 9.34 1.60
N TYR A 133 13.69 8.26 2.27
CA TYR A 133 14.74 7.35 1.78
C TYR A 133 14.39 6.76 0.41
N ILE A 134 13.11 6.42 0.20
CA ILE A 134 12.64 5.90 -1.09
C ILE A 134 12.66 7.00 -2.15
N ALA A 135 12.13 8.19 -1.85
CA ALA A 135 12.08 9.31 -2.79
C ALA A 135 13.48 9.83 -3.18
N GLU A 136 14.48 9.72 -2.30
CA GLU A 136 15.86 10.13 -2.61
C GLU A 136 16.62 9.09 -3.45
N SER A 137 16.07 7.88 -3.63
CA SER A 137 16.83 6.73 -4.15
C SER A 137 17.34 6.88 -5.59
N ASP A 138 16.68 7.71 -6.41
CA ASP A 138 17.11 8.04 -7.77
C ASP A 138 17.96 9.33 -7.85
N GLY A 139 18.24 9.95 -6.69
CA GLY A 139 19.05 11.14 -6.54
C GLY A 139 18.30 12.47 -6.62
N ASN A 140 16.96 12.47 -6.79
CA ASN A 140 16.19 13.71 -6.84
C ASN A 140 14.77 13.53 -6.28
N VAL A 141 14.47 14.22 -5.18
CA VAL A 141 13.11 14.27 -4.62
C VAL A 141 12.29 15.34 -5.37
N SER A 142 11.20 14.93 -6.01
CA SER A 142 10.28 15.83 -6.70
C SER A 142 9.43 16.65 -5.72
N GLN A 143 8.91 17.81 -6.18
CA GLN A 143 8.00 18.61 -5.36
C GLN A 143 6.72 17.85 -4.99
N ALA A 144 6.22 17.00 -5.89
CA ALA A 144 5.01 16.21 -5.64
C ALA A 144 5.20 15.19 -4.51
N GLU A 145 6.39 14.59 -4.41
CA GLU A 145 6.75 13.69 -3.32
C GLU A 145 6.90 14.44 -2.00
N ILE A 146 7.56 15.62 -2.02
CA ILE A 146 7.68 16.48 -0.84
C ILE A 146 6.29 16.86 -0.30
N ASP A 147 5.40 17.33 -1.18
CA ASP A 147 4.04 17.73 -0.83
C ASP A 147 3.27 16.55 -0.21
N MET A 148 3.37 15.37 -0.81
CA MET A 148 2.75 14.15 -0.30
C MET A 148 3.30 13.73 1.07
N ILE A 149 4.62 13.72 1.26
CA ILE A 149 5.24 13.38 2.54
C ILE A 149 4.84 14.39 3.62
N GLN A 150 4.77 15.68 3.27
CA GLN A 150 4.33 16.73 4.19
C GLN A 150 2.87 16.54 4.60
N ASP A 151 2.00 16.16 3.68
CA ASP A 151 0.59 15.88 3.98
C ASP A 151 0.42 14.61 4.83
N ILE A 152 1.20 13.57 4.60
CA ILE A 152 1.25 12.38 5.47
C ILE A 152 1.71 12.76 6.88
N SER A 153 2.74 13.61 7.01
CA SER A 153 3.20 14.09 8.31
C SER A 153 2.10 14.84 9.06
N LYS A 154 1.30 15.69 8.38
CA LYS A 154 0.14 16.35 9.02
C LYS A 154 -0.92 15.35 9.51
N ILE A 155 -1.10 14.22 8.82
CA ILE A 155 -2.03 13.15 9.24
C ILE A 155 -1.50 12.41 10.49
N PHE A 156 -0.19 12.30 10.63
CA PHE A 156 0.44 11.66 11.80
C PHE A 156 0.32 12.50 13.07
N GLY A 157 0.18 13.83 12.92
CA GLY A 157 0.02 14.79 14.02
C GLY A 157 1.34 15.27 14.59
#